data_AF-A0A136Q8N3-F1
#
_entry.id   AF-A0A136Q8N3-F1
#
_cell.length_a   1.000
_cell.length_b   1.000
_cell.length_c   1.000
_cell.angle_alpha   90.00
_cell.angle_beta   90.00
_cell.angle_gamma   90.00
#
_symmetry.space_group_name_H-M   'P 1'
#
loop_
_entity.id
_entity.type
_entity.pdbx_description
1 polymer ?
#
loop_
_entity_poly.entity_id
_entity_poly.type
_entity_poly.pdbx_seq_one_letter_code
_entity_poly.pdbx_strand_id
1 'polypeptide(L)'
;MADLNQILKEATTQLSETYQPDYTKIEEQRTAEQKALDEERNRQQGILDKSLWNANQQAYITRMQAQRDMPSQLAAQGIRGGATETTLNNLYNNYLNARNTAKASYDESTGSLSSNYNTNLASLGSKYAQMMAQLDSEKRNQALTLAQVKYQQALEEEERQRQAAAAAVARSSYGGGGGSGDDQSGSGSYTSRVNVENKSKDKGLDPYAWQNRSYGGSKKYYTGGANRYK
;
A
#
# COMPACT_ATOMS: atom_id res chain seq x y z
N MET A 1 -21.50 25.90 11.74
CA MET A 1 -20.06 26.17 11.69
C MET A 1 -19.35 24.86 11.46
N ALA A 2 -18.70 24.71 10.30
CA ALA A 2 -17.85 23.55 10.03
C ALA A 2 -16.60 23.60 10.93
N ASP A 3 -16.28 22.50 11.62
CA ASP A 3 -15.06 22.39 12.43
C ASP A 3 -13.93 21.78 11.59
N LEU A 4 -12.85 22.53 11.44
CA LEU A 4 -11.65 22.10 10.71
C LEU A 4 -11.08 20.78 11.26
N ASN A 5 -11.16 20.57 12.58
CA ASN A 5 -10.65 19.35 13.21
C ASN A 5 -11.47 18.12 12.82
N GLN A 6 -12.79 18.28 12.71
CA GLN A 6 -13.67 17.20 12.26
C GLN A 6 -13.42 16.86 10.80
N ILE A 7 -13.28 17.88 9.93
CA ILE A 7 -12.97 17.70 8.51
C ILE A 7 -11.61 17.02 8.32
N LEU A 8 -10.59 17.41 9.10
CA LEU A 8 -9.26 16.79 9.05
C LEU A 8 -9.30 15.31 9.45
N LYS A 9 -10.08 14.97 10.49
CA LYS A 9 -10.27 13.57 10.93
C LYS A 9 -10.92 12.72 9.84
N GLU A 10 -11.95 13.25 9.18
CA GLU A 10 -12.63 12.58 8.07
C GLU A 10 -11.71 12.42 6.85
N ALA A 11 -10.97 13.47 6.47
CA ALA A 11 -10.00 13.41 5.38
C ALA A 11 -8.89 12.38 5.64
N THR A 12 -8.37 12.33 6.87
CA THR A 12 -7.35 11.36 7.28
C THR A 12 -7.87 9.92 7.22
N THR A 13 -9.14 9.72 7.61
CA THR A 13 -9.80 8.41 7.57
C THR A 13 -10.00 7.95 6.12
N GLN A 14 -10.51 8.83 5.25
CA GLN A 14 -10.67 8.53 3.82
C GLN A 14 -9.35 8.14 3.15
N LEU A 15 -8.28 8.89 3.43
CA LEU A 15 -6.95 8.59 2.87
C LEU A 15 -6.33 7.33 3.46
N SER A 16 -6.76 6.85 4.63
CA SER A 16 -6.21 5.62 5.20
C SER A 16 -6.48 4.40 4.32
N GLU A 17 -7.68 4.30 3.76
CA GLU A 17 -8.07 3.21 2.86
C GLU A 17 -7.34 3.31 1.51
N THR A 18 -7.14 4.53 1.00
CA THR A 18 -6.44 4.78 -0.27
C THR A 18 -4.97 4.38 -0.20
N TYR A 19 -4.31 4.66 0.92
CA TYR A 19 -2.88 4.38 1.09
C TYR A 19 -2.59 2.95 1.59
N GLN A 20 -3.59 2.24 2.10
CA GLN A 20 -3.44 0.88 2.63
C GLN A 20 -2.71 -0.09 1.66
N PRO A 21 -3.02 -0.12 0.35
CA PRO A 21 -2.31 -0.98 -0.60
C PRO A 21 -0.83 -0.65 -0.73
N ASP A 22 -0.45 0.62 -0.58
CA ASP A 22 0.95 1.03 -0.69
C ASP A 22 1.73 0.62 0.56
N TYR A 23 1.14 0.72 1.76
CA TYR A 23 1.73 0.13 2.97
C TYR A 23 1.96 -1.38 2.80
N THR A 24 0.96 -2.11 2.30
CA THR A 24 1.08 -3.56 2.08
C THR A 24 2.19 -3.88 1.08
N LYS A 25 2.29 -3.16 -0.04
CA LYS A 25 3.37 -3.36 -1.03
C LYS A 25 4.75 -3.12 -0.43
N ILE A 26 4.92 -2.08 0.36
CA ILE A 26 6.21 -1.78 1.00
C ILE A 26 6.59 -2.93 1.95
N GLU A 27 5.64 -3.47 2.70
CA GLU A 27 5.85 -4.61 3.60
C GLU A 27 6.20 -5.90 2.84
N GLU A 28 5.46 -6.19 1.76
CA GLU A 28 5.73 -7.34 0.87
C GLU A 28 7.11 -7.24 0.24
N GLN A 29 7.51 -6.05 -0.21
CA GLN A 29 8.85 -5.83 -0.74
C GLN A 29 9.92 -6.03 0.34
N ARG A 30 9.71 -5.50 1.56
CA ARG A 30 10.65 -5.68 2.68
C ARG A 30 10.85 -7.15 2.99
N THR A 31 9.76 -7.90 3.10
CA THR A 31 9.81 -9.33 3.42
C THR A 31 10.44 -10.15 2.28
N ALA A 32 10.17 -9.81 1.02
CA ALA A 32 10.81 -10.44 -0.13
C ALA A 32 12.32 -10.16 -0.19
N GLU A 33 12.75 -8.90 -0.01
CA GLU A 33 14.17 -8.53 0.00
C GLU A 33 14.90 -9.16 1.20
N GLN A 34 14.26 -9.21 2.38
CA GLN A 34 14.83 -9.88 3.56
C GLN A 34 15.00 -11.38 3.32
N LYS A 35 13.99 -12.05 2.75
CA LYS A 35 14.07 -13.47 2.39
C LYS A 35 15.19 -13.73 1.39
N ALA A 36 15.35 -12.87 0.38
CA ALA A 36 16.43 -12.99 -0.60
C ALA A 36 17.82 -12.86 0.06
N LEU A 37 17.95 -11.96 1.05
CA LEU A 37 19.18 -11.79 1.83
C LEU A 37 19.49 -13.03 2.68
N ASP A 38 18.47 -13.63 3.30
CA ASP A 38 18.60 -14.86 4.09
C ASP A 38 19.02 -16.04 3.21
N GLU A 39 18.39 -16.18 2.03
CA GLU A 39 18.75 -17.21 1.05
C GLU A 39 20.19 -17.06 0.58
N GLU A 40 20.63 -15.83 0.28
CA GLU A 40 22.00 -15.56 -0.13
C GLU A 40 22.99 -15.92 0.98
N ARG A 41 22.72 -15.51 2.23
CA ARG A 41 23.55 -15.90 3.37
C ARG A 41 23.67 -17.43 3.48
N ASN A 42 22.55 -18.14 3.38
CA ASN A 42 22.53 -19.60 3.47
C ASN A 42 23.31 -20.26 2.32
N ARG A 43 23.19 -19.75 1.09
CA ARG A 43 23.99 -20.21 -0.06
C ARG A 43 25.48 -20.05 0.20
N GLN A 44 25.89 -18.86 0.64
CA GLN A 44 27.29 -18.55 0.93
C GLN A 44 27.84 -19.41 2.07
N GLN A 45 27.06 -19.60 3.14
CA GLN A 45 27.44 -20.49 4.24
C GLN A 45 27.68 -21.92 3.72
N GLY A 46 26.80 -22.45 2.87
CA GLY A 46 26.97 -23.77 2.27
C GLY A 46 28.22 -23.89 1.39
N ILE A 47 28.65 -22.81 0.74
CA ILE A 47 29.92 -22.77 -0.03
C ILE A 47 31.11 -22.83 0.93
N LEU A 48 31.08 -22.07 2.01
CA LEU A 48 32.13 -22.07 3.04
C LEU A 48 32.27 -23.44 3.70
N ASP A 49 31.16 -24.08 4.05
CA ASP A 49 31.16 -25.41 4.67
C ASP A 49 31.78 -26.46 3.74
N LYS A 50 31.42 -26.43 2.45
CA LYS A 50 32.02 -27.29 1.43
C LYS A 50 33.51 -27.02 1.25
N SER A 51 33.92 -25.76 1.25
CA SER A 51 35.32 -25.36 1.15
C SER A 51 36.15 -25.93 2.32
N LEU A 52 35.65 -25.77 3.55
CA LEU A 52 36.27 -26.33 4.75
C LEU A 52 36.36 -27.87 4.68
N TRP A 53 35.29 -28.53 4.24
CA TRP A 53 35.29 -29.98 4.07
C TRP A 53 36.35 -30.43 3.06
N ASN A 54 36.38 -29.81 1.87
CA ASN A 54 37.36 -30.10 0.82
C ASN A 54 38.81 -29.88 1.31
N ALA A 55 39.07 -28.79 2.02
CA ALA A 55 40.39 -28.49 2.56
C ALA A 55 40.84 -29.54 3.59
N ASN A 56 39.95 -29.98 4.48
CA ASN A 56 40.24 -31.05 5.43
C ASN A 56 40.50 -32.40 4.73
N GLN A 57 39.71 -32.72 3.70
CA GLN A 57 39.90 -33.93 2.89
C GLN A 57 41.25 -33.91 2.17
N GLN A 58 41.62 -32.77 1.58
CA GLN A 58 42.92 -32.62 0.92
C GLN A 58 44.07 -32.78 1.91
N ALA A 59 43.99 -32.16 3.09
CA ALA A 59 45.00 -32.32 4.13
C ALA A 59 45.16 -33.80 4.53
N TYR A 60 44.06 -34.52 4.65
CA TYR A 60 44.08 -35.96 4.94
C TYR A 60 44.70 -36.78 3.81
N ILE A 61 44.31 -36.54 2.57
CA ILE A 61 44.86 -37.21 1.38
C ILE A 61 46.38 -36.98 1.30
N THR A 62 46.82 -35.73 1.46
CA THR A 62 48.25 -35.38 1.45
C THR A 62 49.00 -36.10 2.57
N ARG A 63 48.44 -36.17 3.78
CA ARG A 63 49.04 -36.95 4.88
C ARG A 63 49.16 -38.43 4.52
N MET A 64 48.11 -39.03 3.98
CA MET A 64 48.09 -40.46 3.64
C MET A 64 49.06 -40.80 2.51
N GLN A 65 49.15 -39.95 1.48
CA GLN A 65 50.13 -40.09 0.39
C GLN A 65 51.55 -40.00 0.94
N ALA A 66 51.84 -38.99 1.74
CA ALA A 66 53.16 -38.81 2.33
C ALA A 66 53.53 -39.97 3.27
N GLN A 67 52.59 -40.48 4.06
CA GLN A 67 52.82 -41.64 4.92
C GLN A 67 53.06 -42.92 4.12
N ARG A 68 52.35 -43.13 3.00
CA ARG A 68 52.55 -44.27 2.11
C ARG A 68 53.91 -44.24 1.41
N ASP A 69 54.34 -43.07 0.97
CA ASP A 69 55.56 -42.92 0.17
C ASP A 69 56.82 -42.80 1.06
N MET A 70 56.64 -42.48 2.36
CA MET A 70 57.72 -42.31 3.33
C MET A 70 58.71 -43.49 3.43
N PRO A 71 58.30 -44.77 3.55
CA PRO A 71 59.25 -45.88 3.71
C PRO A 71 60.20 -46.00 2.52
N SER A 72 59.69 -45.76 1.30
CA SER A 72 60.50 -45.75 0.08
C SER A 72 61.52 -44.61 0.10
N GLN A 73 61.10 -43.41 0.50
CA GLN A 73 61.99 -42.24 0.60
C GLN A 73 63.08 -42.41 1.67
N LEU A 74 62.72 -42.96 2.83
CA LEU A 74 63.67 -43.20 3.92
C LEU A 74 64.68 -44.30 3.56
N ALA A 75 64.23 -45.37 2.89
CA ALA A 75 65.11 -46.42 2.39
C ALA A 75 66.09 -45.89 1.33
N ALA A 76 65.64 -45.03 0.42
CA ALA A 76 66.48 -44.39 -0.59
C ALA A 76 67.56 -43.48 0.01
N GLN A 77 67.31 -42.88 1.18
CA GLN A 77 68.25 -42.00 1.87
C GLN A 77 69.13 -42.73 2.91
N GLY A 78 68.99 -44.05 3.06
CA GLY A 78 69.74 -44.83 4.06
C GLY A 78 69.37 -44.51 5.52
N ILE A 79 68.25 -43.84 5.75
CA ILE A 79 67.82 -43.36 7.06
C ILE A 79 67.11 -44.50 7.83
N ARG A 80 67.51 -44.78 9.08
CA ARG A 80 66.91 -45.81 9.94
C ARG A 80 66.49 -45.29 11.31
N GLY A 81 65.38 -45.83 11.82
CA GLY A 81 64.96 -45.75 13.24
C GLY A 81 64.47 -44.38 13.69
N GLY A 82 65.35 -43.55 14.25
CA GLY A 82 64.96 -42.31 14.94
C GLY A 82 64.54 -41.17 14.01
N ALA A 83 65.06 -41.11 12.79
CA ALA A 83 64.64 -40.10 11.81
C ALA A 83 63.29 -40.43 11.14
N THR A 84 62.87 -41.70 11.15
CA THR A 84 61.51 -42.10 10.72
C THR A 84 60.45 -41.52 11.65
N GLU A 85 60.71 -41.54 12.96
CA GLU A 85 59.80 -41.04 13.99
C GLU A 85 59.65 -39.52 13.92
N THR A 86 60.75 -38.79 13.73
CA THR A 86 60.74 -37.34 13.45
C THR A 86 60.01 -37.01 12.16
N THR A 87 60.18 -37.82 11.10
CA THR A 87 59.48 -37.62 9.82
C THR A 87 57.98 -37.81 9.97
N LEU A 88 57.53 -38.83 10.72
CA LEU A 88 56.12 -39.03 11.05
C LEU A 88 55.52 -37.88 11.85
N ASN A 89 56.25 -37.37 12.85
CA ASN A 89 55.83 -36.20 13.61
C ASN A 89 55.69 -34.96 12.72
N ASN A 90 56.62 -34.73 11.79
CA ASN A 90 56.52 -33.62 10.83
C ASN A 90 55.30 -33.75 9.92
N LEU A 91 54.98 -34.95 9.42
CA LEU A 91 53.76 -35.17 8.64
C LEU A 91 52.49 -34.90 9.45
N TYR A 92 52.46 -35.32 10.72
CA TYR A 92 51.33 -35.05 11.59
C TYR A 92 51.17 -33.56 11.88
N ASN A 93 52.26 -32.85 12.16
CA ASN A 93 52.26 -31.40 12.36
C ASN A 93 51.80 -30.66 11.10
N ASN A 94 52.27 -31.06 9.92
CA ASN A 94 51.81 -30.48 8.65
C ASN A 94 50.31 -30.68 8.43
N TYR A 95 49.79 -31.87 8.74
CA TYR A 95 48.35 -32.14 8.68
C TYR A 95 47.54 -31.26 9.65
N LEU A 96 47.98 -31.16 10.91
CA LEU A 96 47.32 -30.31 11.90
C LEU A 96 47.35 -28.84 11.49
N ASN A 97 48.50 -28.36 11.02
CA ASN A 97 48.65 -26.99 10.54
C ASN A 97 47.71 -26.72 9.36
N ALA A 98 47.66 -27.61 8.37
CA ALA A 98 46.76 -27.46 7.22
C ALA A 98 45.27 -27.37 7.65
N ARG A 99 44.85 -28.18 8.62
CA ARG A 99 43.49 -28.14 9.18
C ARG A 99 43.21 -26.88 9.97
N ASN A 100 44.17 -26.44 10.79
CA ASN A 100 44.05 -25.21 11.56
C ASN A 100 43.96 -23.99 10.65
N THR A 101 44.77 -23.93 9.58
CA THR A 101 44.67 -22.88 8.57
C THR A 101 43.31 -22.89 7.88
N ALA A 102 42.84 -24.05 7.43
CA ALA A 102 41.53 -24.17 6.80
C ALA A 102 40.39 -23.71 7.73
N LYS A 103 40.46 -24.07 9.01
CA LYS A 103 39.49 -23.63 10.01
C LYS A 103 39.57 -22.13 10.27
N ALA A 104 40.76 -21.56 10.40
CA ALA A 104 40.93 -20.12 10.61
C ALA A 104 40.34 -19.32 9.44
N SER A 105 40.63 -19.70 8.19
CA SER A 105 40.06 -19.05 7.02
C SER A 105 38.53 -19.19 6.93
N TYR A 106 37.99 -20.35 7.34
CA TYR A 106 36.55 -20.57 7.44
C TYR A 106 35.91 -19.66 8.48
N ASP A 107 36.49 -19.57 9.68
CA ASP A 107 35.97 -18.76 10.78
C ASP A 107 36.00 -17.26 10.40
N GLU A 108 37.08 -16.79 9.76
CA GLU A 108 37.20 -15.42 9.23
C GLU A 108 36.15 -15.11 8.16
N SER A 109 35.97 -16.02 7.20
CA SER A 109 34.99 -15.87 6.12
C SER A 109 33.56 -15.88 6.65
N THR A 110 33.28 -16.73 7.64
CA THR A 110 31.96 -16.82 8.30
C THR A 110 31.66 -15.56 9.12
N GLY A 111 32.66 -15.02 9.81
CA GLY A 111 32.56 -13.74 10.50
C GLY A 111 32.26 -12.59 9.54
N SER A 112 32.99 -12.53 8.43
CA SER A 112 32.77 -11.53 7.37
C SER A 112 31.38 -11.65 6.74
N LEU A 113 30.93 -12.87 6.44
CA LEU A 113 29.59 -13.15 5.92
C LEU A 113 28.51 -12.66 6.89
N SER A 114 28.67 -12.92 8.18
CA SER A 114 27.73 -12.48 9.21
C SER A 114 27.69 -10.96 9.37
N SER A 115 28.86 -10.30 9.31
CA SER A 115 28.96 -8.84 9.36
C SER A 115 28.29 -8.18 8.15
N ASN A 116 28.55 -8.69 6.95
CA ASN A 116 27.92 -8.20 5.72
C ASN A 116 26.40 -8.39 5.74
N TYR A 117 25.93 -9.57 6.16
CA TYR A 117 24.51 -9.84 6.34
C TYR A 117 23.85 -8.84 7.29
N ASN A 118 24.44 -8.62 8.47
CA ASN A 118 23.90 -7.67 9.45
C ASN A 118 23.89 -6.23 8.93
N THR A 119 24.93 -5.83 8.21
CA THR A 119 25.03 -4.49 7.59
C THR A 119 23.95 -4.29 6.53
N ASN A 120 23.74 -5.29 5.67
CA ASN A 120 22.71 -5.26 4.65
C ASN A 120 21.31 -5.27 5.26
N LEU A 121 21.09 -6.06 6.32
CA LEU A 121 19.81 -6.11 7.04
C LEU A 121 19.49 -4.77 7.72
N ALA A 122 20.47 -4.12 8.35
CA ALA A 122 20.29 -2.80 8.94
C ALA A 122 20.00 -1.71 7.88
N SER A 123 20.70 -1.78 6.74
CA SER A 123 20.45 -0.88 5.60
C SER A 123 19.05 -1.07 5.03
N LEU A 124 18.61 -2.33 4.93
CA LEU A 124 17.25 -2.69 4.53
C LEU A 124 16.21 -2.09 5.48
N GLY A 125 16.38 -2.31 6.79
CA GLY A 125 15.50 -1.74 7.81
C GLY A 125 15.40 -0.22 7.73
N SER A 126 16.53 0.45 7.52
CA SER A 126 16.58 1.92 7.37
C SER A 126 15.86 2.40 6.10
N LYS A 127 16.10 1.74 4.96
CA LYS A 127 15.42 2.04 3.68
C LYS A 127 13.90 1.97 3.83
N TYR A 128 13.39 0.90 4.43
CA TYR A 128 11.94 0.70 4.57
C TYR A 128 11.33 1.61 5.64
N ALA A 129 12.04 1.90 6.72
CA ALA A 129 11.60 2.91 7.69
C ALA A 129 11.47 4.30 7.04
N GLN A 130 12.42 4.68 6.17
CA GLN A 130 12.35 5.93 5.41
C GLN A 130 11.17 5.96 4.43
N MET A 131 10.95 4.87 3.68
CA MET A 131 9.80 4.76 2.77
C MET A 131 8.46 4.91 3.51
N MET A 132 8.29 4.23 4.64
CA MET A 132 7.08 4.35 5.44
C MET A 132 6.90 5.78 5.99
N ALA A 133 7.97 6.40 6.50
CA ALA A 133 7.91 7.76 7.00
C ALA A 133 7.57 8.79 5.90
N GLN A 134 8.07 8.58 4.68
CA GLN A 134 7.73 9.40 3.52
C GLN A 134 6.25 9.24 3.16
N LEU A 135 5.74 8.00 3.11
CA LEU A 135 4.35 7.72 2.81
C LEU A 135 3.39 8.32 3.86
N ASP A 136 3.76 8.22 5.13
CA ASP A 136 3.05 8.83 6.25
C ASP A 136 3.02 10.36 6.14
N SER A 137 4.14 10.97 5.76
CA SER A 137 4.24 12.41 5.54
C SER A 137 3.34 12.86 4.39
N GLU A 138 3.36 12.12 3.27
CA GLU A 138 2.53 12.39 2.11
C GLU A 138 1.05 12.31 2.44
N LYS A 139 0.63 11.24 3.12
CA LYS A 139 -0.75 11.07 3.60
C LYS A 139 -1.20 12.24 4.47
N ARG A 140 -0.37 12.68 5.42
CA ARG A 140 -0.69 13.83 6.29
C ARG A 140 -0.82 15.13 5.49
N ASN A 141 0.08 15.38 4.55
CA ASN A 141 0.04 16.58 3.71
C ASN A 141 -1.21 16.59 2.82
N GLN A 142 -1.56 15.45 2.21
CA GLN A 142 -2.79 15.34 1.43
C GLN A 142 -4.04 15.50 2.29
N ALA A 143 -4.06 14.94 3.51
CA ALA A 143 -5.17 15.10 4.44
C ALA A 143 -5.38 16.57 4.81
N LEU A 144 -4.29 17.30 5.07
CA LEU A 144 -4.34 18.72 5.38
C LEU A 144 -4.88 19.54 4.20
N THR A 145 -4.36 19.31 2.98
CA THR A 145 -4.81 20.00 1.77
C THR A 145 -6.29 19.73 1.51
N LEU A 146 -6.72 18.47 1.60
CA LEU A 146 -8.11 18.09 1.42
C LEU A 146 -9.02 18.74 2.47
N ALA A 147 -8.56 18.81 3.72
CA ALA A 147 -9.31 19.43 4.80
C ALA A 147 -9.45 20.95 4.61
N GLN A 148 -8.39 21.63 4.16
CA GLN A 148 -8.45 23.06 3.83
C GLN A 148 -9.46 23.35 2.71
N VAL A 149 -9.43 22.56 1.64
CA VAL A 149 -10.37 22.70 0.52
C VAL A 149 -11.81 22.48 0.99
N LYS A 150 -12.08 21.40 1.73
CA LYS A 150 -13.43 21.10 2.26
C LYS A 150 -13.93 22.19 3.21
N TYR A 151 -13.04 22.73 4.05
CA TYR A 151 -13.39 23.82 4.96
C TYR A 151 -13.76 25.09 4.20
N GLN A 152 -13.01 25.44 3.16
CA GLN A 152 -13.27 26.62 2.32
C GLN A 152 -14.60 26.49 1.57
N GLN A 153 -14.90 25.31 1.04
CA GLN A 153 -16.20 25.00 0.41
C GLN A 153 -17.36 25.14 1.40
N ALA A 154 -17.21 24.66 2.63
CA ALA A 154 -18.24 24.76 3.66
C ALA A 154 -18.55 26.23 4.05
N LEU A 155 -17.53 27.10 4.07
CA LEU A 155 -17.72 28.53 4.30
C LEU A 155 -18.51 29.21 3.16
N GLU A 156 -18.16 28.93 1.91
CA GLU A 156 -18.88 29.46 0.74
C GLU A 156 -20.34 28.98 0.68
N GLU A 157 -20.61 27.74 1.09
CA GLU A 157 -21.97 27.22 1.22
C GLU A 157 -22.77 27.91 2.31
N GLU A 158 -22.16 28.17 3.48
CA GLU A 158 -22.81 28.90 4.56
C GLU A 158 -23.16 30.33 4.13
N GLU A 159 -22.26 31.01 3.41
CA GLU A 159 -22.53 32.34 2.85
C GLU A 159 -23.66 32.31 1.80
N ARG A 160 -23.66 31.34 0.88
CA ARG A 160 -24.75 31.17 -0.09
C ARG A 160 -26.09 30.90 0.59
N GLN A 161 -26.11 30.08 1.64
CA GLN A 161 -27.32 29.80 2.40
C GLN A 161 -27.82 31.04 3.14
N ARG A 162 -26.93 31.83 3.73
CA ARG A 162 -27.29 33.11 4.35
C ARG A 162 -27.79 34.13 3.34
N GLN A 163 -27.15 34.25 2.17
CA GLN A 163 -27.62 35.13 1.09
C GLN A 163 -28.97 34.67 0.54
N ALA A 164 -29.19 33.37 0.37
CA ALA A 164 -30.48 32.82 -0.05
C ALA A 164 -31.57 33.05 1.00
N ALA A 165 -31.27 32.86 2.29
CA ALA A 165 -32.18 33.16 3.39
C ALA A 165 -32.48 34.66 3.48
N ALA A 166 -31.47 35.52 3.35
CA ALA A 166 -31.63 36.98 3.32
C ALA A 166 -32.45 37.42 2.10
N ALA A 167 -32.21 36.85 0.92
CA ALA A 167 -33.00 37.11 -0.28
C ALA A 167 -34.44 36.61 -0.15
N ALA A 168 -34.68 35.48 0.52
CA ALA A 168 -36.02 34.98 0.82
C ALA A 168 -36.76 35.91 1.80
N VAL A 169 -36.10 36.38 2.85
CA VAL A 169 -36.65 37.36 3.81
C VAL A 169 -36.90 38.71 3.12
N ALA A 170 -35.98 39.18 2.28
CA ALA A 170 -36.13 40.42 1.54
C ALA A 170 -37.30 40.34 0.54
N ARG A 171 -37.44 39.23 -0.21
CA ARG A 171 -38.63 38.98 -1.05
C ARG A 171 -39.94 38.99 -0.25
N SER A 172 -39.94 38.50 0.99
CA SER A 172 -41.10 38.60 1.89
C SER A 172 -41.35 40.03 2.39
N SER A 173 -40.32 40.86 2.51
CA SER A 173 -40.42 42.25 2.95
C SER A 173 -40.86 43.22 1.86
N TYR A 174 -40.49 42.98 0.59
CA TYR A 174 -40.92 43.82 -0.55
C TYR A 174 -42.28 43.41 -1.13
N GLY A 175 -42.84 42.26 -0.71
CA GLY A 175 -44.22 41.84 -1.02
C GLY A 175 -45.26 42.27 0.02
N GLY A 176 -44.85 43.04 1.03
CA GLY A 176 -45.70 43.47 2.15
C GLY A 176 -45.84 44.99 2.20
N GLY A 177 -46.47 45.58 1.20
CA GLY A 177 -46.66 47.03 1.17
C GLY A 177 -47.64 47.52 0.11
N GLY A 178 -48.94 47.43 0.40
CA GLY A 178 -49.95 48.31 -0.19
C GLY A 178 -51.06 47.62 -0.98
N GLY A 179 -52.28 47.67 -0.45
CA GLY A 179 -53.49 47.45 -1.25
C GLY A 179 -54.64 46.77 -0.51
N SER A 180 -55.23 47.46 0.46
CA SER A 180 -56.58 47.15 0.96
C SER A 180 -57.55 47.17 -0.22
N GLY A 181 -58.24 46.06 -0.44
CA GLY A 181 -59.27 45.91 -1.45
C GLY A 181 -60.15 44.74 -1.06
N ASP A 182 -61.20 45.05 -0.31
CA ASP A 182 -62.38 44.23 -0.16
C ASP A 182 -62.77 43.63 -1.51
N ASP A 183 -62.83 42.30 -1.61
CA ASP A 183 -63.84 41.63 -2.41
C ASP A 183 -64.00 40.18 -1.96
N GLN A 184 -65.26 39.85 -1.72
CA GLN A 184 -65.75 38.56 -1.29
C GLN A 184 -65.36 37.41 -2.23
N SER A 185 -65.29 36.23 -1.61
CA SER A 185 -65.48 34.89 -2.21
C SER A 185 -64.23 34.17 -2.76
N GLY A 186 -63.96 32.96 -2.23
CA GLY A 186 -63.16 31.95 -2.93
C GLY A 186 -62.00 31.27 -2.18
N SER A 187 -61.82 31.48 -0.87
CA SER A 187 -60.72 30.84 -0.12
C SER A 187 -61.05 29.40 0.34
N GLY A 188 -61.05 28.46 -0.60
CA GLY A 188 -61.13 27.02 -0.28
C GLY A 188 -60.48 26.06 -1.28
N SER A 189 -60.08 26.53 -2.47
CA SER A 189 -59.66 25.66 -3.58
C SER A 189 -58.14 25.52 -3.79
N TYR A 190 -57.33 26.46 -3.29
CA TYR A 190 -55.88 26.46 -3.55
C TYR A 190 -55.07 25.68 -2.51
N THR A 191 -55.41 25.77 -1.22
CA THR A 191 -54.74 25.02 -0.14
C THR A 191 -55.01 23.52 -0.21
N SER A 192 -56.12 23.10 -0.80
CA SER A 192 -56.40 21.68 -1.05
C SER A 192 -55.55 21.12 -2.21
N ARG A 193 -55.26 21.92 -3.25
CA ARG A 193 -54.47 21.48 -4.41
C ARG A 193 -53.00 21.20 -4.08
N VAL A 194 -52.35 22.06 -3.31
CA VAL A 194 -50.92 21.89 -2.94
C VAL A 194 -50.72 20.65 -2.05
N ASN A 195 -51.67 20.39 -1.14
CA ASN A 195 -51.62 19.20 -0.28
C ASN A 195 -51.87 17.90 -1.05
N VAL A 196 -52.72 17.92 -2.09
CA VAL A 196 -52.94 16.75 -2.96
C VAL A 196 -51.74 16.49 -3.89
N GLU A 197 -51.09 17.53 -4.40
CA GLU A 197 -49.86 17.40 -5.22
C GLU A 197 -48.70 16.76 -4.45
N ASN A 198 -48.44 17.19 -3.21
CA ASN A 198 -47.37 16.62 -2.39
C ASN A 198 -47.64 15.15 -2.03
N LYS A 199 -48.90 14.82 -1.69
CA LYS A 199 -49.30 13.44 -1.33
C LYS A 199 -49.30 12.46 -2.52
N SER A 200 -49.36 12.97 -3.75
CA SER A 200 -49.32 12.18 -4.98
C SER A 200 -47.88 11.89 -5.43
N LYS A 201 -46.98 12.88 -5.28
CA LYS A 201 -45.54 12.73 -5.55
C LYS A 201 -44.86 11.74 -4.59
N ASP A 202 -45.21 11.76 -3.31
CA ASP A 202 -44.65 10.82 -2.32
C ASP A 202 -45.05 9.35 -2.56
N LYS A 203 -46.09 9.11 -3.37
CA LYS A 203 -46.54 7.76 -3.75
C LYS A 203 -46.10 7.35 -5.16
N GLY A 204 -45.25 8.14 -5.82
CA GLY A 204 -44.78 7.89 -7.18
C GLY A 204 -45.86 8.00 -8.26
N LEU A 205 -46.97 8.69 -7.98
CA LEU A 205 -48.06 8.93 -8.93
C LEU A 205 -47.91 10.33 -9.54
N ASP A 206 -48.09 10.43 -10.87
CA ASP A 206 -48.00 11.72 -11.58
C ASP A 206 -49.12 12.68 -11.10
N PRO A 207 -48.76 13.80 -10.45
CA PRO A 207 -49.72 14.79 -9.94
C PRO A 207 -50.52 15.51 -11.05
N TYR A 208 -50.10 15.41 -12.32
CA TYR A 208 -50.78 16.00 -13.47
C TYR A 208 -51.61 15.02 -14.28
N ALA A 209 -51.85 13.79 -13.79
CA ALA A 209 -52.64 12.78 -14.50
C ALA A 209 -54.09 13.21 -14.84
N TRP A 210 -54.63 14.21 -14.14
CA TRP A 210 -55.95 14.80 -14.41
C TRP A 210 -55.97 15.72 -15.64
N GLN A 211 -54.84 16.32 -16.04
CA GLN A 211 -54.76 17.11 -17.28
C GLN A 211 -54.93 16.23 -18.53
N ASN A 212 -54.52 14.97 -18.45
CA ASN A 212 -54.71 13.98 -19.54
C ASN A 212 -56.04 13.24 -19.47
N ARG A 213 -56.99 13.67 -18.62
CA ARG A 213 -58.26 12.97 -18.41
C ARG A 213 -59.47 13.90 -18.51
N SER A 214 -59.75 14.34 -19.73
CA SER A 214 -61.10 14.70 -20.19
C SER A 214 -61.24 14.36 -21.68
N TYR A 215 -61.89 13.25 -22.06
CA TYR A 215 -63.35 13.13 -22.32
C TYR A 215 -63.83 14.31 -23.22
N GLY A 216 -64.14 14.21 -24.51
CA GLY A 216 -64.52 13.11 -25.39
C GLY A 216 -65.84 13.50 -26.09
N GLY A 217 -65.86 13.71 -27.42
CA GLY A 217 -67.15 13.85 -28.12
C GLY A 217 -67.17 14.45 -29.54
N SER A 218 -67.21 13.56 -30.53
CA SER A 218 -68.13 13.60 -31.71
C SER A 218 -67.79 14.45 -32.96
N LYS A 219 -67.62 13.68 -34.05
CA LYS A 219 -68.01 13.91 -35.47
C LYS A 219 -67.03 14.62 -36.43
N LYS A 220 -66.54 13.75 -37.34
CA LYS A 220 -66.78 13.75 -38.80
C LYS A 220 -65.64 14.19 -39.75
N TYR A 221 -65.18 13.16 -40.47
CA TYR A 221 -64.97 13.08 -41.93
C TYR A 221 -63.60 13.45 -42.53
N TYR A 222 -63.08 12.45 -43.28
CA TYR A 222 -62.25 12.54 -44.49
C TYR A 222 -60.83 13.12 -44.31
N THR A 223 -59.76 12.70 -44.97
CA THR A 223 -59.36 11.57 -45.83
C THR A 223 -57.84 11.73 -46.00
N GLY A 224 -57.11 10.62 -46.14
CA GLY A 224 -55.98 10.46 -47.08
C GLY A 224 -54.78 11.40 -47.00
N GLY A 225 -53.58 10.84 -46.87
CA GLY A 225 -52.36 11.58 -47.20
C GLY A 225 -51.08 10.91 -46.73
N ALA A 226 -50.63 9.91 -47.47
CA ALA A 226 -49.29 9.36 -47.36
C ALA A 226 -48.23 10.37 -47.86
N ASN A 227 -47.07 10.42 -47.19
CA ASN A 227 -45.73 10.69 -47.75
C ASN A 227 -44.75 10.65 -46.57
N ARG A 228 -43.85 9.66 -46.40
CA ARG A 228 -42.63 9.38 -47.19
C ARG A 228 -41.99 10.66 -47.75
N TYR A 229 -40.82 11.03 -47.24
CA TYR A 229 -39.54 11.28 -47.93
C TYR A 229 -38.51 11.62 -46.83
N LYS A 230 -37.52 10.75 -46.65
CA LYS A 230 -36.09 10.98 -46.94
C LYS A 230 -35.41 11.94 -45.96
#